data_AF-A0A7C3TU29-F1
#
_entry.id   AF-A0A7C3TU29-F1
#
_cell.length_a   1.000
_cell.length_b   1.000
_cell.length_c   1.000
_cell.angle_alpha   90.00
_cell.angle_beta   90.00
_cell.angle_gamma   90.00
#
_symmetry.space_group_name_H-M   'P 1'
#
loop_
_entity.id
_entity.type
_entity.pdbx_description
1 polymer ?
#
loop_
_entity_poly.entity_id
_entity_poly.type
_entity_poly.pdbx_seq_one_letter_code
_entity_poly.pdbx_strand_id
1 'polypeptide(L)' 'MGLYLIAEIGINHNGSLEIAKKLIDAAADAGMDAVKF' A
#
# COMPACT_ATOMS: atom_id res chain seq x y z
N MET A 1 20.68 1.45 11.16
CA MET A 1 19.49 0.59 11.31
C MET A 1 18.30 1.43 10.88
N GLY A 2 17.59 1.04 9.81
CA GLY A 2 16.40 1.77 9.31
C GLY A 2 15.10 1.19 9.87
N LEU A 3 14.05 1.99 9.94
CA LEU A 3 12.69 1.50 10.17
C LEU A 3 12.19 0.83 8.90
N TYR A 4 11.40 -0.24 9.04
CA TYR A 4 10.69 -0.88 7.94
C TYR A 4 9.21 -0.49 8.03
N LEU A 5 8.74 0.28 7.05
CA LEU A 5 7.42 0.90 7.04
C LEU A 5 6.49 0.09 6.12
N ILE A 6 5.35 -0.34 6.67
CA ILE A 6 4.34 -1.12 5.95
C ILE A 6 3.06 -0.30 5.83
N ALA A 7 2.59 -0.10 4.60
CA ALA A 7 1.30 0.51 4.32
C ALA A 7 0.17 -0.54 4.42
N GLU A 8 -0.74 -0.35 5.36
CA GLU A 8 -1.92 -1.21 5.51
C GLU A 8 -3.00 -0.82 4.51
N ILE A 9 -3.07 -1.53 3.38
CA ILE A 9 -4.14 -1.41 2.41
C ILE A 9 -5.40 -2.11 2.93
N GLY A 10 -5.27 -3.29 3.53
CA GLY A 10 -6.42 -4.01 4.10
C GLY A 10 -7.54 -4.19 3.06
N ILE A 11 -8.77 -3.92 3.49
CA ILE A 11 -9.97 -3.93 2.63
C ILE A 11 -10.26 -2.58 1.94
N ASN A 12 -9.38 -1.57 2.04
CA ASN A 12 -9.64 -0.22 1.53
C ASN A 12 -9.75 -0.15 0.00
N HIS A 13 -9.38 -1.23 -0.70
CA HIS A 13 -9.59 -1.37 -2.13
C HIS A 13 -11.05 -1.71 -2.52
N ASN A 14 -11.94 -1.99 -1.57
CA ASN A 14 -13.36 -2.29 -1.79
C ASN A 14 -13.60 -3.37 -2.86
N GLY A 15 -12.75 -4.41 -2.89
CA GLY A 15 -12.82 -5.49 -3.88
C GLY A 15 -12.43 -5.10 -5.32
N SER A 16 -12.03 -3.85 -5.57
CA SER A 16 -11.61 -3.37 -6.89
C SER A 16 -10.11 -3.51 -7.10
N LEU A 17 -9.70 -4.26 -8.12
CA LEU A 17 -8.30 -4.39 -8.51
C LEU A 17 -7.68 -3.05 -8.94
N GLU A 18 -8.47 -2.20 -9.58
CA GLU A 18 -8.01 -0.87 -10.02
C GLU A 18 -7.75 0.06 -8.83
N ILE A 19 -8.58 -0.01 -7.78
CA ILE A 19 -8.30 0.75 -6.54
C ILE A 19 -7.09 0.15 -5.82
N ALA A 20 -6.96 -1.18 -5.76
CA ALA A 20 -5.80 -1.83 -5.16
C ALA A 20 -4.47 -1.36 -5.79
N LYS A 21 -4.38 -1.29 -7.13
CA LYS A 21 -3.20 -0.77 -7.83
C LYS A 21 -2.90 0.68 -7.46
N LYS A 22 -3.92 1.55 -7.44
CA LYS A 22 -3.75 2.96 -7.04
C LYS A 22 -3.23 3.12 -5.61
N LEU A 23 -3.67 2.24 -4.70
CA LEU A 23 -3.20 2.23 -3.31
C LEU A 23 -1.74 1.74 -3.21
N ILE A 24 -1.33 0.78 -4.05
CA ILE A 24 0.06 0.34 -4.14
C ILE A 24 0.95 1.48 -4.67
N ASP A 25 0.53 2.13 -5.75
CA ASP A 25 1.27 3.25 -6.35
C ASP A 25 1.42 4.39 -5.32
N ALA A 26 0.35 4.74 -4.61
CA ALA A 26 0.40 5.75 -3.55
C ALA A 26 1.33 5.38 -2.38
N ALA A 27 1.39 4.10 -1.99
CA ALA A 27 2.31 3.64 -0.95
C ALA A 27 3.78 3.71 -1.42
N ALA A 28 4.04 3.37 -2.68
CA ALA A 28 5.37 3.50 -3.29
C ALA A 28 5.81 4.97 -3.37
N ASP A 29 4.93 5.87 -3.83
CA ASP A 29 5.18 7.32 -3.89
C ASP A 29 5.43 7.93 -2.51
N ALA A 30 4.82 7.38 -1.46
CA ALA A 30 5.03 7.77 -0.06
C ALA A 30 6.33 7.21 0.55
N GLY A 31 7.09 6.38 -0.18
CA GLY A 31 8.36 5.82 0.29
C GLY A 31 8.20 4.66 1.28
N MET A 32 7.09 3.92 1.22
CA MET A 32 6.86 2.75 2.07
C MET A 32 7.64 1.54 1.53
N ASP A 33 8.10 0.67 2.43
CA ASP A 33 8.90 -0.50 2.06
C ASP A 33 8.05 -1.68 1.57
N ALA A 34 6.81 -1.77 2.05
CA ALA A 34 5.85 -2.80 1.64
C ALA A 34 4.40 -2.34 1.81
N VAL A 35 3.50 -3.10 1.20
CA VAL A 35 2.06 -3.03 1.40
C VAL A 35 1.54 -4.32 2.02
N LYS A 36 0.51 -4.23 2.85
CA LYS A 36 -0.22 -5.39 3.39
C LYS A 36 -1.72 -5.27 3.07
N PHE A 37 -2.31 -6.37 2.60
CA PHE A 37 -3.73 -6.48 2.26
C PHE A 37 -4.49 -7.25 3.35
#